data_AF-A0A1Q7IVS3-F1
#
_entry.id   AF-A0A1Q7IVS3-F1
#
_cell.length_a   1.000
_cell.length_b   1.000
_cell.length_c   1.000
_cell.angle_alpha   90.00
_cell.angle_beta   90.00
_cell.angle_gamma   90.00
#
_symmetry.space_group_name_H-M   'P 1'
#
loop_
_entity.id
_entity.type
_entity.pdbx_description
1 polymer ?
#
loop_
_entity_poly.entity_id
_entity_poly.type
_entity_poly.pdbx_seq_one_letter_code
_entity_poly.pdbx_strand_id
1 'polypeptide(L)'
;MSLNLTRCIESRLTASALIALTLLTSCAAPPPPERPAAPSSELTFDAGVDYAIDDLLVQARRLPAFSAAPGLLKKEEPRGVIAVDPAIDGNTGQQTIASRALDSRLLQRASDKFAQFDVAAVNSTVLGKAQYVLAATLTPIDAAKATGGTFRISLSLTDIKTGFVVAQSVARIRSEGVDTTPTAFYRDSPSLTKDRVVEGQIRTAQTPTGGAADEFYMSRLPITALISEGSKLYEAGNYAEALRYYESAAARPEGQQLRVLNGLYLADTQLGRTDEAEKAFAKIVAFGLATNSLSVKFLFRPGSLDFLADAKISGPYNMWLRLVAREVAASKTCLTIVGHTSHTGTEQFNDRLSLQRAVAIQRRIEVQAPETAGRLVAVGVGFRENVVGSGTDDLRDALDRRVEFKVRNC
;
A
#
# COMPACT_ATOMS: atom_id res chain seq x y z
N MET A 1 12.07 68.38 82.94
CA MET A 1 12.72 67.32 83.74
C MET A 1 12.61 66.00 82.98
N SER A 2 13.75 65.57 82.44
CA SER A 2 14.26 64.21 82.29
C SER A 2 13.29 63.02 82.15
N LEU A 3 13.32 62.31 81.02
CA LEU A 3 14.12 61.09 80.85
C LEU A 3 14.02 60.49 79.42
N ASN A 4 15.05 59.72 79.07
CA ASN A 4 15.54 59.36 77.74
C ASN A 4 14.91 58.12 77.08
N LEU A 5 15.01 58.11 75.74
CA LEU A 5 15.20 57.01 74.76
C LEU A 5 15.02 55.54 75.20
N THR A 6 14.29 54.75 74.40
CA THR A 6 14.87 53.63 73.61
C THR A 6 13.98 53.23 72.41
N ARG A 7 14.63 52.99 71.26
CA ARG A 7 14.09 52.44 69.99
C ARG A 7 13.63 50.99 70.15
N CYS A 8 12.60 50.58 69.40
CA CYS A 8 12.64 49.40 68.51
C CYS A 8 11.51 49.49 67.48
N ILE A 9 11.90 49.56 66.21
CA ILE A 9 11.06 49.33 65.02
C ILE A 9 11.15 47.83 64.78
N GLU A 10 10.02 47.11 64.66
CA GLU A 10 9.97 45.91 63.82
C GLU A 10 8.52 45.49 63.45
N SER A 11 8.30 45.53 62.15
CA SER A 11 7.56 44.55 61.33
C SER A 11 6.09 44.24 61.66
N ARG A 12 5.18 45.04 61.09
CA ARG A 12 3.85 44.58 60.69
C ARG A 12 3.91 44.08 59.24
N LEU A 13 4.25 42.81 59.02
CA LEU A 13 4.23 42.22 57.67
C LEU A 13 4.15 40.69 57.70
N THR A 14 3.18 40.10 58.40
CA THR A 14 2.96 38.64 58.39
C THR A 14 1.48 38.27 58.48
N ALA A 15 0.66 38.71 57.53
CA ALA A 15 -0.70 38.16 57.36
C ALA A 15 -1.18 38.08 55.90
N SER A 16 -0.40 38.55 54.93
CA SER A 16 -0.80 38.58 53.50
C SER A 16 -0.06 37.55 52.63
N ALA A 17 0.91 36.81 53.19
CA ALA A 17 1.74 35.85 52.44
C ALA A 17 1.23 34.40 52.49
N LEU A 18 0.20 34.08 53.31
CA LEU A 18 -0.25 32.70 53.51
C LEU A 18 -1.45 32.27 52.64
N ILE A 19 -2.08 33.21 51.90
CA ILE A 19 -3.23 32.91 51.02
C ILE A 19 -2.81 32.89 49.53
N ALA A 20 -1.64 33.43 49.18
CA ALA A 20 -1.14 33.44 47.80
C ALA A 20 -0.39 32.15 47.40
N LEU A 21 -0.14 31.22 48.33
CA LEU A 21 0.66 30.01 48.06
C LEU A 21 -0.15 28.73 47.85
N THR A 22 -1.49 28.78 47.93
CA THR A 22 -2.37 27.61 47.73
C THR A 22 -3.02 27.54 46.35
N LEU A 23 -2.71 28.48 45.45
CA LEU A 23 -3.25 28.50 44.07
C LEU A 23 -2.27 28.03 42.98
N LEU A 24 -1.08 27.53 43.35
CA LEU A 24 -0.07 27.04 42.39
C LEU A 24 -0.03 25.51 42.24
N THR A 25 -0.91 24.76 42.93
CA THR A 25 -1.00 23.32 42.74
C THR A 25 -2.12 22.97 41.76
N SER A 26 -1.69 22.48 40.60
CA SER A 26 -2.42 21.62 39.66
C SER A 26 -2.92 22.26 38.35
N CYS A 27 -1.95 22.56 37.47
CA CYS A 27 -2.11 22.30 36.04
C CYS A 27 -1.14 21.19 35.62
N ALA A 28 -1.15 20.05 36.32
CA ALA A 28 -0.54 18.84 35.77
C ALA A 28 -1.55 18.30 34.75
N ALA A 29 -1.21 18.37 33.45
CA ALA A 29 -2.00 17.71 32.42
C ALA A 29 -2.15 16.22 32.83
N PRO A 30 -3.36 15.64 32.77
CA PRO A 30 -3.54 14.23 33.09
C PRO A 30 -2.56 13.38 32.28
N PRO A 31 -1.95 12.34 32.88
CA PRO A 31 -1.00 11.50 32.17
C PRO A 31 -1.66 10.96 30.90
N PRO A 32 -0.93 10.92 29.77
CA PRO A 32 -1.50 10.42 28.52
C PRO A 32 -2.04 9.00 28.74
N PRO A 33 -3.18 8.64 28.14
CA PRO A 33 -3.78 7.33 28.33
C PRO A 33 -2.77 6.24 27.97
N GLU A 34 -2.65 5.26 28.86
CA GLU A 34 -1.72 4.15 28.72
C GLU A 34 -2.13 3.28 27.52
N ARG A 35 -1.19 3.03 26.62
CA ARG A 35 -1.41 2.17 25.45
C ARG A 35 -1.61 0.72 25.90
N PRO A 36 -2.41 -0.09 25.18
CA PRO A 36 -2.45 -1.52 25.43
C PRO A 36 -1.04 -2.11 25.41
N ALA A 37 -0.75 -3.01 26.35
CA ALA A 37 0.55 -3.68 26.38
C ALA A 37 0.78 -4.45 25.08
N ALA A 38 1.98 -4.31 24.51
CA ALA A 38 2.35 -5.04 23.31
C ALA A 38 2.20 -6.56 23.56
N PRO A 39 1.55 -7.33 22.66
CA PRO A 39 1.40 -8.77 22.82
C PRO A 39 2.77 -9.45 22.96
N SER A 40 2.88 -10.38 23.91
CA SER A 40 4.10 -11.16 24.14
C SER A 40 4.32 -12.28 23.11
N SER A 41 3.32 -12.55 22.26
CA SER A 41 3.34 -13.56 21.20
C SER A 41 2.48 -13.14 20.01
N GLU A 42 2.61 -13.85 18.90
CA GLU A 42 1.80 -13.61 17.70
C GLU A 42 0.32 -13.87 17.95
N LEU A 43 -0.52 -12.93 17.52
CA LEU A 43 -1.96 -12.99 17.67
C LEU A 43 -2.62 -13.82 16.56
N THR A 44 -3.90 -14.18 16.75
CA THR A 44 -4.76 -14.56 15.62
C THR A 44 -5.00 -13.34 14.72
N PHE A 45 -5.46 -13.56 13.49
CA PHE A 45 -5.83 -12.47 12.58
C PHE A 45 -6.79 -11.47 13.24
N ASP A 46 -7.92 -11.95 13.76
CA ASP A 46 -8.94 -11.09 14.38
C ASP A 46 -8.45 -10.38 15.64
N ALA A 47 -7.71 -11.06 16.52
CA ALA A 47 -7.16 -10.44 17.71
C ALA A 47 -6.11 -9.38 17.35
N GLY A 48 -5.35 -9.58 16.28
CA GLY A 48 -4.41 -8.61 15.75
C GLY A 48 -5.09 -7.34 15.26
N VAL A 49 -6.20 -7.47 14.53
CA VAL A 49 -7.01 -6.32 14.09
C VAL A 49 -7.61 -5.57 15.28
N ASP A 50 -8.20 -6.31 16.23
CA ASP A 50 -8.80 -5.74 17.44
C ASP A 50 -7.77 -4.95 18.27
N TYR A 51 -6.59 -5.53 18.49
CA TYR A 51 -5.48 -4.86 19.17
C TYR A 51 -5.06 -3.59 18.42
N ALA A 52 -4.85 -3.68 17.10
CA ALA A 52 -4.33 -2.56 16.32
C ALA A 52 -5.29 -1.36 16.31
N ILE A 53 -6.60 -1.59 16.19
CA ILE A 53 -7.60 -0.51 16.27
C ILE A 53 -7.71 0.07 17.69
N ASP A 54 -7.70 -0.77 18.73
CA ASP A 54 -7.80 -0.29 20.11
C ASP A 54 -6.60 0.59 20.47
N ASP A 55 -5.40 0.20 20.03
CA ASP A 55 -4.17 0.99 20.21
C ASP A 55 -4.17 2.30 19.40
N LEU A 56 -4.71 2.29 18.16
CA LEU A 56 -4.93 3.53 17.40
C LEU A 56 -5.88 4.49 18.14
N LEU A 57 -7.00 3.97 18.67
CA LEU A 57 -7.97 4.78 19.39
C LEU A 57 -7.36 5.43 20.64
N VAL A 58 -6.59 4.68 21.42
CA VAL A 58 -5.92 5.21 22.63
C VAL A 58 -4.99 6.38 22.29
N GLN A 59 -4.24 6.27 21.20
CA GLN A 59 -3.38 7.36 20.74
C GLN A 59 -4.19 8.57 20.23
N ALA A 60 -5.23 8.30 19.41
CA ALA A 60 -6.03 9.35 18.80
C ALA A 60 -6.82 10.16 19.83
N ARG A 61 -7.26 9.57 20.95
CA ARG A 61 -7.97 10.23 22.07
C ARG A 61 -7.24 11.43 22.68
N ARG A 62 -5.95 11.62 22.38
CA ARG A 62 -5.19 12.82 22.75
C ARG A 62 -5.64 14.07 21.97
N LEU A 63 -6.30 13.87 20.83
CA LEU A 63 -6.87 14.94 20.02
C LEU A 63 -8.31 15.23 20.44
N PRO A 64 -8.72 16.52 20.49
CA PRO A 64 -10.08 16.89 20.85
C PRO A 64 -11.16 16.20 20.02
N ALA A 65 -10.91 16.01 18.71
CA ALA A 65 -11.82 15.35 17.79
C ALA A 65 -12.12 13.87 18.14
N PHE A 66 -11.30 13.23 18.97
CA PHE A 66 -11.47 11.85 19.42
C PHE A 66 -11.82 11.72 20.90
N SER A 67 -11.91 12.85 21.61
CA SER A 67 -12.35 12.87 23.01
C SER A 67 -13.86 12.75 23.09
N ALA A 68 -14.36 11.99 24.08
CA ALA A 68 -15.79 11.93 24.33
C ALA A 68 -16.27 13.30 24.84
N ALA A 69 -17.28 13.89 24.19
CA ALA A 69 -17.85 15.15 24.63
C ALA A 69 -18.38 15.01 26.08
N PRO A 70 -17.94 15.82 27.05
CA PRO A 70 -18.46 15.78 28.40
C PRO A 70 -19.90 16.33 28.45
N GLY A 71 -20.89 15.43 28.50
CA GLY A 71 -22.17 15.65 29.19
C GLY A 71 -23.36 16.31 28.45
N LEU A 72 -24.51 15.65 28.61
CA LEU A 72 -25.90 16.12 28.75
C LEU A 72 -26.60 16.95 27.66
N LEU A 73 -25.94 17.45 26.63
CA LEU A 73 -26.62 18.06 25.47
C LEU A 73 -26.21 17.32 24.20
N LYS A 74 -27.06 16.37 23.78
CA LYS A 74 -27.00 15.75 22.44
C LYS A 74 -27.32 16.81 21.38
N LYS A 75 -26.40 17.72 21.12
CA LYS A 75 -26.39 18.40 19.83
C LYS A 75 -25.83 17.37 18.85
N GLU A 76 -26.65 16.91 17.93
CA GLU A 76 -26.20 16.07 16.81
C GLU A 76 -25.26 16.92 15.94
N GLU A 77 -24.00 17.02 16.35
CA GLU A 77 -22.96 17.54 15.46
C GLU A 77 -22.71 16.50 14.37
N PRO A 78 -22.54 16.93 13.10
CA PRO A 78 -22.23 16.00 12.03
C PRO A 78 -20.95 15.25 12.37
N ARG A 79 -21.03 13.91 12.35
CA ARG A 79 -19.90 13.03 12.64
C ARG A 79 -18.79 13.31 11.63
N GLY A 80 -17.55 13.36 12.13
CA GLY A 80 -16.40 13.41 11.23
C GLY A 80 -16.32 12.14 10.39
N VAL A 81 -15.55 12.14 9.30
CA VAL A 81 -15.42 10.95 8.45
C VAL A 81 -13.99 10.41 8.50
N ILE A 82 -13.87 9.09 8.70
CA ILE A 82 -12.61 8.34 8.51
C ILE A 82 -12.77 7.49 7.25
N ALA A 83 -11.96 7.78 6.23
CA ALA A 83 -11.87 6.96 5.03
C ALA A 83 -10.90 5.80 5.26
N VAL A 84 -11.34 4.56 5.06
CA VAL A 84 -10.47 3.38 5.07
C VAL A 84 -9.98 3.11 3.65
N ASP A 85 -8.68 3.30 3.43
CA ASP A 85 -8.02 3.00 2.17
C ASP A 85 -7.79 1.48 2.03
N PRO A 86 -7.92 0.85 0.85
CA PRO A 86 -7.81 -0.59 0.72
C PRO A 86 -6.44 -1.09 1.16
N ALA A 87 -6.43 -2.06 2.05
CA ALA A 87 -5.24 -2.69 2.56
C ALA A 87 -4.54 -3.48 1.44
N ILE A 88 -3.22 -3.37 1.44
CA ILE A 88 -2.36 -4.05 0.47
C ILE A 88 -1.34 -4.94 1.16
N ASP A 89 -0.85 -5.93 0.43
CA ASP A 89 0.33 -6.67 0.82
C ASP A 89 1.57 -5.76 0.75
N GLY A 90 2.32 -5.66 1.86
CA GLY A 90 3.44 -4.73 1.96
C GLY A 90 4.67 -5.10 1.11
N ASN A 91 4.79 -6.35 0.67
CA ASN A 91 5.90 -6.80 -0.17
C ASN A 91 5.59 -6.57 -1.65
N THR A 92 4.37 -6.91 -2.07
CA THR A 92 3.93 -6.94 -3.47
C THR A 92 3.19 -5.68 -3.91
N GLY A 93 2.57 -4.95 -2.98
CA GLY A 93 1.67 -3.84 -3.29
C GLY A 93 0.30 -4.26 -3.86
N GLN A 94 -0.03 -5.55 -3.81
CA GLN A 94 -1.29 -6.09 -4.33
C GLN A 94 -2.35 -6.19 -3.24
N GLN A 95 -3.62 -6.08 -3.62
CA GLN A 95 -4.71 -6.55 -2.77
C GLN A 95 -4.81 -8.07 -2.91
N THR A 96 -4.97 -8.75 -1.78
CA THR A 96 -5.13 -10.20 -1.67
C THR A 96 -6.46 -10.53 -1.00
N ILE A 97 -6.84 -11.81 -0.97
CA ILE A 97 -8.00 -12.26 -0.20
C ILE A 97 -7.86 -11.87 1.28
N ALA A 98 -6.68 -12.05 1.86
CA ALA A 98 -6.42 -11.67 3.25
C ALA A 98 -6.44 -10.15 3.48
N SER A 99 -5.92 -9.34 2.56
CA SER A 99 -5.99 -7.88 2.75
C SER A 99 -7.41 -7.34 2.58
N ARG A 100 -8.26 -7.97 1.76
CA ARG A 100 -9.70 -7.68 1.70
C ARG A 100 -10.45 -8.11 2.98
N ALA A 101 -10.06 -9.23 3.56
CA ALA A 101 -10.58 -9.64 4.87
C ALA A 101 -10.17 -8.61 5.95
N LEU A 102 -8.95 -8.08 5.87
CA LEU A 102 -8.47 -7.01 6.74
C LEU A 102 -9.33 -5.75 6.57
N ASP A 103 -9.61 -5.31 5.34
CA ASP A 103 -10.49 -4.16 5.07
C ASP A 103 -11.85 -4.31 5.76
N SER A 104 -12.48 -5.48 5.60
CA SER A 104 -13.80 -5.77 6.17
C SER A 104 -13.80 -5.71 7.70
N ARG A 105 -12.76 -6.28 8.34
CA ARG A 105 -12.61 -6.27 9.80
C ARG A 105 -12.22 -4.91 10.35
N LEU A 106 -11.38 -4.15 9.64
CA LEU A 106 -11.04 -2.78 9.97
C LEU A 106 -12.30 -1.90 9.95
N LEU A 107 -13.10 -1.97 8.89
CA LEU A 107 -14.34 -1.20 8.78
C LEU A 107 -15.29 -1.49 9.95
N GLN A 108 -15.51 -2.76 10.27
CA GLN A 108 -16.35 -3.17 11.40
C GLN A 108 -15.80 -2.64 12.73
N ARG A 109 -14.56 -2.99 13.06
CA ARG A 109 -13.96 -2.67 14.37
C ARG A 109 -13.80 -1.16 14.55
N ALA A 110 -13.39 -0.44 13.51
CA ALA A 110 -13.25 1.01 13.56
C ALA A 110 -14.62 1.70 13.71
N SER A 111 -15.66 1.24 13.02
CA SER A 111 -17.02 1.78 13.19
C SER A 111 -17.51 1.65 14.63
N ASP A 112 -17.22 0.51 15.28
CA ASP A 112 -17.59 0.25 16.68
C ASP A 112 -16.80 1.12 17.68
N LYS A 113 -15.52 1.42 17.36
CA LYS A 113 -14.58 2.06 18.29
C LYS A 113 -14.49 3.58 18.13
N PHE A 114 -14.68 4.09 16.93
CA PHE A 114 -14.67 5.52 16.61
C PHE A 114 -16.10 6.05 16.51
N ALA A 115 -16.89 5.93 17.58
CA ALA A 115 -18.32 6.27 17.59
C ALA A 115 -18.62 7.74 17.20
N GLN A 116 -17.67 8.65 17.35
CA GLN A 116 -17.77 10.04 16.92
C GLN A 116 -17.50 10.27 15.42
N PHE A 117 -17.11 9.23 14.68
CA PHE A 117 -16.83 9.27 13.24
C PHE A 117 -17.70 8.31 12.45
N ASP A 118 -18.13 8.72 11.26
CA ASP A 118 -18.58 7.80 10.22
C ASP A 118 -17.34 7.18 9.57
N VAL A 119 -17.15 5.88 9.78
CA VAL A 119 -16.06 5.11 9.19
C VAL A 119 -16.58 4.41 7.95
N ALA A 120 -15.94 4.65 6.80
CA ALA A 120 -16.38 4.08 5.54
C ALA A 120 -15.20 3.76 4.62
N ALA A 121 -15.38 2.79 3.72
CA ALA A 121 -14.41 2.49 2.68
C ALA A 121 -14.22 3.71 1.77
N VAL A 122 -13.00 3.95 1.32
CA VAL A 122 -12.71 5.08 0.46
C VAL A 122 -13.45 4.96 -0.88
N ASN A 123 -14.14 6.03 -1.23
CA ASN A 123 -14.64 6.33 -2.57
C ASN A 123 -14.66 7.86 -2.73
N SER A 124 -15.00 8.37 -3.91
CA SER A 124 -14.96 9.82 -4.15
C SER A 124 -15.87 10.63 -3.21
N THR A 125 -17.03 10.08 -2.84
CA THR A 125 -17.99 10.73 -1.93
C THR A 125 -17.49 10.75 -0.48
N VAL A 126 -16.96 9.62 -0.01
CA VAL A 126 -16.41 9.48 1.34
C VAL A 126 -15.18 10.36 1.50
N LEU A 127 -14.26 10.31 0.54
CA LEU A 127 -13.02 11.08 0.58
C LEU A 127 -13.28 12.59 0.57
N GLY A 128 -14.30 13.06 -0.14
CA GLY A 128 -14.69 14.48 -0.15
C GLY A 128 -15.16 15.02 1.20
N LYS A 129 -15.47 14.14 2.16
CA LYS A 129 -15.88 14.48 3.54
C LYS A 129 -14.88 14.03 4.59
N ALA A 130 -13.91 13.18 4.21
CA ALA A 130 -12.96 12.57 5.11
C ALA A 130 -12.07 13.62 5.78
N GLN A 131 -11.96 13.53 7.10
CA GLN A 131 -10.98 14.29 7.89
C GLN A 131 -9.71 13.47 8.08
N TYR A 132 -9.87 12.15 8.19
CA TYR A 132 -8.78 11.22 8.37
C TYR A 132 -8.82 10.12 7.32
N VAL A 133 -7.64 9.61 6.96
CA VAL A 133 -7.49 8.38 6.19
C VAL A 133 -6.80 7.32 7.06
N LEU A 134 -7.36 6.11 7.05
CA LEU A 134 -6.76 4.93 7.65
C LEU A 134 -6.07 4.14 6.53
N ALA A 135 -4.74 4.10 6.58
CA ALA A 135 -3.92 3.31 5.66
C ALA A 135 -3.49 2.00 6.35
N ALA A 136 -3.55 0.89 5.61
CA ALA A 136 -3.29 -0.43 6.15
C ALA A 136 -2.38 -1.26 5.23
N THR A 137 -1.48 -2.04 5.83
CA THR A 137 -0.74 -3.08 5.12
C THR A 137 -0.79 -4.39 5.90
N LEU A 138 -0.80 -5.51 5.17
CA LEU A 138 -0.60 -6.85 5.69
C LEU A 138 0.67 -7.42 5.07
N THR A 139 1.77 -7.46 5.83
CA THR A 139 3.10 -7.78 5.27
C THR A 139 3.58 -9.14 5.77
N PRO A 140 3.84 -10.12 4.88
CA PRO A 140 4.54 -11.34 5.26
C PRO A 140 5.94 -11.00 5.80
N ILE A 141 6.30 -11.50 6.98
CA ILE A 141 7.62 -11.30 7.59
C ILE A 141 8.56 -12.48 7.27
N ASP A 142 8.03 -13.70 7.25
CA ASP A 142 8.80 -14.94 7.09
C ASP A 142 8.23 -15.83 5.96
N ALA A 143 7.95 -15.24 4.80
CA ALA A 143 7.26 -15.92 3.69
C ALA A 143 7.96 -17.18 3.15
N ALA A 144 9.28 -17.30 3.37
CA ALA A 144 10.06 -18.49 3.00
C ALA A 144 9.68 -19.75 3.81
N LYS A 145 8.94 -19.61 4.92
CA LYS A 145 8.41 -20.74 5.68
C LYS A 145 7.01 -21.09 5.18
N ALA A 146 6.95 -22.09 4.29
CA ALA A 146 5.70 -22.62 3.72
C ALA A 146 4.64 -23.04 4.76
N THR A 147 5.05 -23.32 6.00
CA THR A 147 4.18 -23.58 7.16
C THR A 147 4.70 -22.83 8.39
N GLY A 148 3.89 -21.96 8.99
CA GLY A 148 4.24 -21.24 10.22
C GLY A 148 4.83 -19.83 10.03
N GLY A 149 4.57 -19.18 8.90
CA GLY A 149 4.97 -17.78 8.67
C GLY A 149 4.23 -16.80 9.61
N THR A 150 4.81 -15.62 9.82
CA THR A 150 4.18 -14.51 10.55
C THR A 150 3.88 -13.35 9.62
N PHE A 151 2.81 -12.61 9.91
CA PHE A 151 2.47 -11.38 9.20
C PHE A 151 2.49 -10.18 10.15
N ARG A 152 2.81 -9.02 9.59
CA ARG A 152 2.71 -7.73 10.25
C ARG A 152 1.50 -6.98 9.69
N ILE A 153 0.55 -6.65 10.55
CA ILE A 153 -0.45 -5.62 10.27
C ILE A 153 0.18 -4.28 10.67
N SER A 154 0.24 -3.32 9.75
CA SER A 154 0.62 -1.93 10.08
C SER A 154 -0.52 -1.01 9.68
N LEU A 155 -1.00 -0.22 10.64
CA LEU A 155 -2.07 0.75 10.46
C LEU A 155 -1.56 2.14 10.82
N SER A 156 -1.97 3.14 10.06
CA SER A 156 -1.84 4.54 10.46
C SER A 156 -3.15 5.28 10.23
N LEU A 157 -3.43 6.22 11.13
CA LEU A 157 -4.50 7.19 11.00
C LEU A 157 -3.85 8.55 10.71
N THR A 158 -4.12 9.10 9.53
CA THR A 158 -3.50 10.34 9.05
C THR A 158 -4.55 11.43 8.94
N ASP A 159 -4.25 12.61 9.49
CA ASP A 159 -5.07 13.81 9.27
C ASP A 159 -4.84 14.31 7.84
N ILE A 160 -5.89 14.31 7.01
CA ILE A 160 -5.79 14.61 5.58
C ILE A 160 -5.36 16.07 5.35
N LYS A 161 -5.79 17.00 6.22
CA LYS A 161 -5.54 18.43 6.04
C LYS A 161 -4.07 18.78 6.35
N THR A 162 -3.53 18.19 7.39
CA THR A 162 -2.16 18.49 7.84
C THR A 162 -1.12 17.53 7.26
N GLY A 163 -1.54 16.34 6.81
CA GLY A 163 -0.66 15.29 6.33
C GLY A 163 0.12 14.58 7.44
N PHE A 164 -0.18 14.84 8.72
CA PHE A 164 0.49 14.17 9.84
C PHE A 164 -0.23 12.89 10.27
N VAL A 165 0.55 11.86 10.59
CA VAL A 165 0.05 10.64 11.23
C VAL A 165 -0.28 10.95 12.69
N VAL A 166 -1.55 10.83 13.05
CA VAL A 166 -2.06 11.13 14.39
C VAL A 166 -2.09 9.91 15.32
N ALA A 167 -2.04 8.71 14.74
CA ALA A 167 -1.90 7.45 15.46
C ALA A 167 -1.29 6.37 14.55
N GLN A 168 -0.47 5.48 15.10
CA GLN A 168 0.14 4.37 14.38
C GLN A 168 0.14 3.10 15.26
N SER A 169 -0.24 1.96 14.68
CA SER A 169 -0.23 0.68 15.38
C SER A 169 0.34 -0.45 14.53
N VAL A 170 0.98 -1.40 15.21
CA VAL A 170 1.54 -2.61 14.60
C VAL A 170 1.09 -3.83 15.40
N ALA A 171 0.61 -4.85 14.71
CA ALA A 171 0.34 -6.17 15.28
C ALA A 171 1.07 -7.26 14.50
N ARG A 172 1.61 -8.26 15.20
CA ARG A 172 2.11 -9.49 14.58
C ARG A 172 1.05 -10.57 14.72
N ILE A 173 0.74 -11.23 13.61
CA ILE A 173 -0.25 -12.31 13.56
C ILE A 173 0.37 -13.57 12.98
N ARG A 174 -0.21 -14.71 13.34
CA ARG A 174 0.12 -16.00 12.73
C ARG A 174 -0.46 -16.09 11.31
N SER A 175 0.13 -16.95 10.49
CA SER A 175 -0.30 -17.21 9.10
C SER A 175 -1.58 -18.03 8.97
N GLU A 176 -2.11 -18.57 10.07
CA GLU A 176 -3.34 -19.36 10.12
C GLU A 176 -4.51 -18.58 9.50
N GLY A 177 -5.10 -19.13 8.43
CA GLY A 177 -6.24 -18.52 7.74
C GLY A 177 -5.90 -17.30 6.86
N VAL A 178 -4.61 -16.99 6.65
CA VAL A 178 -4.18 -15.87 5.81
C VAL A 178 -4.00 -16.33 4.36
N ASP A 179 -4.98 -16.03 3.50
CA ASP A 179 -4.92 -16.32 2.06
C ASP A 179 -4.30 -15.14 1.28
N THR A 180 -3.06 -15.32 0.82
CA THR A 180 -2.30 -14.32 0.06
C THR A 180 -2.59 -14.35 -1.45
N THR A 181 -3.60 -15.10 -1.90
CA THR A 181 -3.99 -15.12 -3.31
C THR A 181 -4.37 -13.69 -3.76
N PRO A 182 -3.77 -13.16 -4.84
CA PRO A 182 -4.12 -11.85 -5.38
C PRO A 182 -5.58 -11.81 -5.85
N THR A 183 -6.22 -10.65 -5.71
CA THR A 183 -7.57 -10.45 -6.25
C THR A 183 -7.56 -10.49 -7.79
N ALA A 184 -8.72 -10.65 -8.43
CA ALA A 184 -8.75 -10.86 -9.89
C ALA A 184 -8.12 -9.71 -10.67
N PHE A 185 -8.31 -8.45 -10.24
CA PHE A 185 -7.64 -7.29 -10.83
C PHE A 185 -6.11 -7.44 -10.84
N TYR A 186 -5.51 -7.80 -9.70
CA TYR A 186 -4.06 -7.93 -9.56
C TYR A 186 -3.53 -9.20 -10.24
N ARG A 187 -4.28 -10.30 -10.19
CA ARG A 187 -3.94 -11.56 -10.86
C ARG A 187 -3.85 -11.35 -12.37
N ASP A 188 -4.87 -10.72 -12.95
CA ASP A 188 -5.01 -10.56 -14.41
C ASP A 188 -4.11 -9.45 -14.95
N SER A 189 -3.69 -8.49 -14.10
CA SER A 189 -2.84 -7.36 -14.47
C SER A 189 -1.53 -7.80 -15.15
N PRO A 190 -1.16 -7.18 -16.29
CA PRO A 190 0.01 -7.57 -17.08
C PRO A 190 1.35 -7.21 -16.43
N SER A 191 1.34 -6.24 -15.51
CA SER A 191 2.54 -5.71 -14.86
C SER A 191 2.42 -5.71 -13.33
N LEU A 192 3.56 -5.70 -12.64
CA LEU A 192 3.60 -5.44 -11.19
C LEU A 192 3.20 -4.00 -10.91
N THR A 193 2.34 -3.79 -9.92
CA THR A 193 1.74 -2.48 -9.60
C THR A 193 2.42 -1.75 -8.45
N LYS A 194 3.62 -2.18 -8.02
CA LYS A 194 4.34 -1.57 -6.89
C LYS A 194 5.09 -0.31 -7.31
N ASP A 195 4.32 0.71 -7.69
CA ASP A 195 4.84 2.02 -8.10
C ASP A 195 5.08 2.96 -6.90
N ARG A 196 5.53 4.19 -7.18
CA ARG A 196 5.84 5.20 -6.16
C ARG A 196 4.65 5.53 -5.26
N VAL A 197 3.41 5.40 -5.73
CA VAL A 197 2.19 5.70 -4.96
C VAL A 197 1.94 4.58 -3.95
N VAL A 198 2.04 3.34 -4.41
CA VAL A 198 1.91 2.15 -3.56
C VAL A 198 3.01 2.11 -2.48
N GLU A 199 4.26 2.42 -2.85
CA GLU A 199 5.36 2.58 -1.88
C GLU A 199 5.08 3.71 -0.86
N GLY A 200 4.42 4.79 -1.29
CA GLY A 200 3.98 5.86 -0.39
C GLY A 200 2.89 5.42 0.59
N GLN A 201 1.93 4.62 0.14
CA GLN A 201 0.90 4.01 1.01
C GLN A 201 1.54 3.11 2.06
N ILE A 202 2.49 2.25 1.65
CA ILE A 202 3.22 1.33 2.56
C ILE A 202 3.99 2.13 3.61
N ARG A 203 4.75 3.15 3.20
CA ARG A 203 5.46 4.02 4.15
C ARG A 203 4.52 4.75 5.09
N THR A 204 3.41 5.27 4.58
CA THR A 204 2.41 5.98 5.40
C THR A 204 1.82 5.07 6.47
N ALA A 205 1.47 3.82 6.13
CA ALA A 205 0.96 2.84 7.10
C ALA A 205 1.96 2.48 8.22
N GLN A 206 3.27 2.71 7.99
CA GLN A 206 4.36 2.41 8.92
C GLN A 206 4.92 3.66 9.61
N THR A 207 4.48 4.86 9.20
CA THR A 207 5.01 6.13 9.71
C THR A 207 4.56 6.34 11.16
N PRO A 208 5.49 6.51 12.13
CA PRO A 208 5.14 6.70 13.53
C PRO A 208 4.25 7.92 13.78
N THR A 209 3.47 7.89 14.86
CA THR A 209 2.67 9.02 15.34
C THR A 209 3.51 10.30 15.46
N GLY A 210 3.02 11.40 14.89
CA GLY A 210 3.70 12.69 14.77
C GLY A 210 4.55 12.84 13.50
N GLY A 211 4.79 11.75 12.76
CA GLY A 211 5.48 11.79 11.48
C GLY A 211 4.60 12.30 10.33
N ALA A 212 5.22 12.81 9.27
CA ALA A 212 4.51 13.20 8.05
C ALA A 212 4.24 11.98 7.17
N ALA A 213 2.99 11.84 6.71
CA ALA A 213 2.61 10.86 5.70
C ALA A 213 3.31 11.15 4.36
N ASP A 214 3.36 10.15 3.48
CA ASP A 214 3.97 10.31 2.17
C ASP A 214 3.13 11.24 1.28
N GLU A 215 3.64 12.44 1.02
CA GLU A 215 2.93 13.49 0.26
C GLU A 215 2.48 13.04 -1.13
N PHE A 216 3.29 12.21 -1.81
CA PHE A 216 2.98 11.71 -3.14
C PHE A 216 1.78 10.75 -3.13
N TYR A 217 1.65 9.94 -2.08
CA TYR A 217 0.47 9.12 -1.83
C TYR A 217 -0.74 9.98 -1.43
N MET A 218 -0.58 10.90 -0.49
CA MET A 218 -1.67 11.75 0.02
C MET A 218 -2.32 12.59 -1.09
N SER A 219 -1.51 13.19 -1.98
CA SER A 219 -2.00 13.94 -3.15
C SER A 219 -2.77 13.08 -4.16
N ARG A 220 -2.67 11.75 -4.08
CA ARG A 220 -3.29 10.80 -5.02
C ARG A 220 -4.46 10.01 -4.46
N LEU A 221 -4.87 10.28 -3.22
CA LEU A 221 -6.08 9.67 -2.63
C LEU A 221 -7.32 9.77 -3.54
N PRO A 222 -7.58 10.90 -4.25
CA PRO A 222 -8.71 10.96 -5.18
C PRO A 222 -8.64 9.95 -6.33
N ILE A 223 -7.42 9.62 -6.79
CA ILE A 223 -7.23 8.60 -7.83
C ILE A 223 -7.35 7.19 -7.22
N THR A 224 -6.79 6.97 -6.02
CA THR A 224 -6.94 5.69 -5.31
C THR A 224 -8.41 5.34 -5.09
N ALA A 225 -9.24 6.32 -4.76
CA ALA A 225 -10.70 6.16 -4.65
C ALA A 225 -11.33 5.66 -5.97
N LEU A 226 -10.93 6.22 -7.11
CA LEU A 226 -11.42 5.78 -8.43
C LEU A 226 -10.92 4.37 -8.79
N ILE A 227 -9.66 4.05 -8.49
CA ILE A 227 -9.13 2.70 -8.68
C ILE A 227 -9.89 1.69 -7.84
N SER A 228 -10.17 2.00 -6.57
CA SER A 228 -10.89 1.11 -5.66
C SER A 228 -12.26 0.72 -6.23
N GLU A 229 -13.04 1.70 -6.68
CA GLU A 229 -14.35 1.47 -7.31
C GLU A 229 -14.22 0.71 -8.63
N GLY A 230 -13.29 1.12 -9.51
CA GLY A 230 -13.04 0.44 -10.79
C GLY A 230 -12.64 -1.02 -10.60
N SER A 231 -11.74 -1.31 -9.66
CA SER A 231 -11.28 -2.67 -9.37
C SER A 231 -12.40 -3.53 -8.79
N LYS A 232 -13.22 -3.00 -7.88
CA LYS A 232 -14.39 -3.70 -7.36
C LYS A 232 -15.37 -4.08 -8.48
N LEU A 233 -15.61 -3.18 -9.43
CA LEU A 233 -16.49 -3.41 -10.56
C LEU A 233 -15.90 -4.41 -11.57
N TYR A 234 -14.60 -4.32 -11.85
CA TYR A 234 -13.89 -5.28 -12.70
C TYR A 234 -14.01 -6.69 -12.13
N GLU A 235 -13.77 -6.85 -10.83
CA GLU A 235 -13.86 -8.12 -10.15
C GLU A 235 -15.30 -8.67 -10.07
N ALA A 236 -16.30 -7.79 -10.10
CA ALA A 236 -17.71 -8.15 -10.21
C ALA A 236 -18.16 -8.45 -11.65
N GLY A 237 -17.27 -8.36 -12.65
CA GLY A 237 -17.59 -8.57 -14.06
C GLY A 237 -18.29 -7.39 -14.73
N ASN A 238 -18.45 -6.25 -14.05
CA ASN A 238 -19.03 -5.03 -14.62
C ASN A 238 -17.94 -4.19 -15.30
N TYR A 239 -17.40 -4.72 -16.41
CA TYR A 239 -16.24 -4.16 -17.10
C TYR A 239 -16.50 -2.77 -17.70
N ALA A 240 -17.71 -2.52 -18.20
CA ALA A 240 -18.06 -1.23 -18.78
C ALA A 240 -18.06 -0.11 -17.74
N GLU A 241 -18.60 -0.35 -16.54
CA GLU A 241 -18.55 0.62 -15.46
C GLU A 241 -17.14 0.75 -14.87
N ALA A 242 -16.43 -0.37 -14.71
CA ALA A 242 -15.03 -0.36 -14.28
C ALA A 242 -14.17 0.54 -15.19
N LEU A 243 -14.36 0.42 -16.51
CA LEU A 243 -13.65 1.23 -17.48
C LEU A 243 -13.87 2.73 -17.27
N ARG A 244 -15.10 3.17 -16.98
CA ARG A 244 -15.42 4.59 -16.74
C ARG A 244 -14.65 5.17 -15.57
N TYR A 245 -14.45 4.40 -14.50
CA TYR A 245 -13.64 4.81 -13.35
C TYR A 245 -12.16 4.96 -13.73
N TYR A 246 -11.61 4.01 -14.49
CA TYR A 246 -10.22 4.09 -14.97
C TYR A 246 -10.00 5.22 -15.98
N GLU A 247 -10.94 5.48 -16.88
CA GLU A 247 -10.90 6.62 -17.80
C GLU A 247 -10.97 7.95 -17.04
N SER A 248 -11.86 8.04 -16.04
CA SER A 248 -11.97 9.21 -15.16
C SER A 248 -10.69 9.47 -14.36
N ALA A 249 -10.01 8.41 -13.93
CA ALA A 249 -8.71 8.50 -13.29
C ALA A 249 -7.63 8.96 -14.28
N ALA A 250 -7.55 8.34 -15.45
CA ALA A 250 -6.55 8.64 -16.48
C ALA A 250 -6.68 10.04 -17.09
N ALA A 251 -7.87 10.64 -17.02
CA ALA A 251 -8.11 12.03 -17.44
C ALA A 251 -7.40 13.07 -16.55
N ARG A 252 -6.88 12.66 -15.37
CA ARG A 252 -6.20 13.53 -14.41
C ARG A 252 -4.69 13.34 -14.47
N PRO A 253 -3.87 14.40 -14.36
CA PRO A 253 -2.41 14.26 -14.33
C PRO A 253 -1.91 13.29 -13.25
N GLU A 254 -2.52 13.30 -12.07
CA GLU A 254 -2.18 12.41 -10.95
C GLU A 254 -2.54 10.95 -11.22
N GLY A 255 -3.39 10.70 -12.22
CA GLY A 255 -3.85 9.38 -12.64
C GLY A 255 -2.90 8.62 -13.55
N GLN A 256 -1.78 9.22 -13.95
CA GLN A 256 -0.70 8.52 -14.66
C GLN A 256 0.07 7.61 -13.70
N GLN A 257 -0.51 6.46 -13.39
CA GLN A 257 0.05 5.43 -12.50
C GLN A 257 -0.31 4.03 -12.98
N LEU A 258 0.49 3.02 -12.63
CA LEU A 258 0.40 1.68 -13.23
C LEU A 258 -0.95 1.01 -12.97
N ARG A 259 -1.54 1.20 -11.79
CA ARG A 259 -2.86 0.64 -11.47
C ARG A 259 -3.97 1.16 -12.39
N VAL A 260 -3.95 2.43 -12.76
CA VAL A 260 -4.94 2.99 -13.71
C VAL A 260 -4.74 2.41 -15.09
N LEU A 261 -3.49 2.35 -15.57
CA LEU A 261 -3.16 1.84 -16.89
C LEU A 261 -3.47 0.34 -17.02
N ASN A 262 -3.19 -0.44 -15.98
CA ASN A 262 -3.60 -1.84 -15.90
C ASN A 262 -5.13 -1.97 -15.93
N GLY A 263 -5.86 -1.12 -15.20
CA GLY A 263 -7.32 -1.10 -15.23
C GLY A 263 -7.91 -0.83 -16.61
N LEU A 264 -7.39 0.16 -17.33
CA LEU A 264 -7.76 0.42 -18.72
C LEU A 264 -7.53 -0.81 -19.60
N TYR A 265 -6.30 -1.35 -19.57
CA TYR A 265 -5.95 -2.54 -20.35
C TYR A 265 -6.88 -3.73 -20.06
N LEU A 266 -7.13 -4.00 -18.79
CA LEU A 266 -7.95 -5.13 -18.36
C LEU A 266 -9.41 -4.95 -18.78
N ALA A 267 -10.01 -3.79 -18.52
CA ALA A 267 -11.40 -3.54 -18.85
C ALA A 267 -11.62 -3.52 -20.37
N ASP A 268 -10.73 -2.88 -21.15
CA ASP A 268 -10.80 -2.89 -22.60
C ASP A 268 -10.65 -4.31 -23.17
N THR A 269 -9.74 -5.13 -22.61
CA THR A 269 -9.58 -6.54 -23.01
C THR A 269 -10.86 -7.34 -22.79
N GLN A 270 -11.48 -7.22 -21.62
CA GLN A 270 -12.73 -7.95 -21.30
C GLN A 270 -13.92 -7.49 -22.15
N LEU A 271 -13.91 -6.24 -22.62
CA LEU A 271 -14.92 -5.69 -23.53
C LEU A 271 -14.65 -5.97 -25.01
N GLY A 272 -13.54 -6.65 -25.34
CA GLY A 272 -13.15 -6.91 -26.74
C GLY A 272 -12.65 -5.67 -27.49
N ARG A 273 -12.29 -4.60 -26.78
CA ARG A 273 -11.77 -3.34 -27.33
C ARG A 273 -10.26 -3.44 -27.57
N THR A 274 -9.88 -4.25 -28.56
CA THR A 274 -8.48 -4.63 -28.79
C THR A 274 -7.56 -3.42 -29.02
N ASP A 275 -7.99 -2.44 -29.82
CA ASP A 275 -7.17 -1.27 -30.14
C ASP A 275 -6.90 -0.40 -28.89
N GLU A 276 -7.89 -0.23 -28.03
CA GLU A 276 -7.77 0.49 -26.77
C GLU A 276 -6.92 -0.26 -25.75
N ALA A 277 -7.08 -1.59 -25.67
CA ALA A 277 -6.23 -2.44 -24.85
C ALA A 277 -4.75 -2.32 -25.29
N GLU A 278 -4.46 -2.37 -26.59
CA GLU A 278 -3.10 -2.18 -27.10
C GLU A 278 -2.55 -0.79 -26.76
N LYS A 279 -3.35 0.27 -26.89
CA LYS A 279 -2.95 1.63 -26.50
C LYS A 279 -2.68 1.73 -24.99
N ALA A 280 -3.51 1.11 -24.16
CA ALA A 280 -3.30 1.07 -22.72
C ALA A 280 -2.02 0.32 -22.36
N PHE A 281 -1.76 -0.83 -23.00
CA PHE A 281 -0.53 -1.58 -22.79
C PHE A 281 0.72 -0.83 -23.24
N ALA A 282 0.68 -0.15 -24.40
CA ALA A 282 1.78 0.71 -24.83
C ALA A 282 2.09 1.80 -23.80
N LYS A 283 1.06 2.40 -23.18
CA LYS A 283 1.25 3.36 -22.07
C LYS A 283 1.85 2.70 -20.83
N ILE A 284 1.48 1.47 -20.48
CA ILE A 284 2.11 0.70 -19.38
C ILE A 284 3.61 0.57 -19.63
N VAL A 285 4.00 0.16 -20.84
CA VAL A 285 5.40 0.00 -21.23
C VAL A 285 6.13 1.34 -21.17
N ALA A 286 5.62 2.37 -21.84
CA ALA A 286 6.24 3.70 -21.86
C ALA A 286 6.41 4.28 -20.45
N PHE A 287 5.38 4.19 -19.60
CA PHE A 287 5.42 4.64 -18.21
C PHE A 287 6.42 3.83 -17.38
N GLY A 288 6.42 2.50 -17.53
CA GLY A 288 7.34 1.60 -16.82
C GLY A 288 8.80 1.85 -17.21
N LEU A 289 9.08 2.14 -18.48
CA LEU A 289 10.42 2.54 -18.93
C LEU A 289 10.82 3.91 -18.36
N ALA A 290 9.93 4.90 -18.40
CA ALA A 290 10.20 6.24 -17.88
C ALA A 290 10.46 6.27 -16.37
N THR A 291 9.89 5.32 -15.63
CA THR A 291 9.99 5.23 -14.16
C THR A 291 10.90 4.11 -13.67
N ASN A 292 11.58 3.39 -14.57
CA ASN A 292 12.41 2.22 -14.26
C ASN A 292 11.67 1.17 -13.40
N SER A 293 10.41 0.91 -13.74
CA SER A 293 9.51 0.03 -12.98
C SER A 293 8.78 -1.01 -13.84
N LEU A 294 9.20 -1.18 -15.11
CA LEU A 294 8.54 -2.12 -16.01
C LEU A 294 8.84 -3.58 -15.64
N SER A 295 7.90 -4.22 -14.97
CA SER A 295 7.91 -5.66 -14.68
C SER A 295 6.72 -6.34 -15.32
N VAL A 296 6.94 -7.06 -16.42
CA VAL A 296 5.86 -7.74 -17.17
C VAL A 296 5.76 -9.21 -16.74
N LYS A 297 4.55 -9.68 -16.49
CA LYS A 297 4.28 -11.04 -16.03
C LYS A 297 4.22 -12.03 -17.20
N PHE A 298 5.39 -12.54 -17.60
CA PHE A 298 5.48 -13.66 -18.52
C PHE A 298 5.56 -14.98 -17.75
N LEU A 299 4.46 -15.74 -17.73
CA LEU A 299 4.43 -17.04 -17.08
C LEU A 299 4.95 -18.13 -18.01
N PHE A 300 5.97 -18.85 -17.54
CA PHE A 300 6.61 -19.94 -18.25
C PHE A 300 6.18 -21.30 -17.68
N ARG A 301 6.21 -22.34 -18.52
CA ARG A 301 6.08 -23.73 -18.05
C ARG A 301 7.24 -24.08 -17.09
N PRO A 302 7.01 -24.91 -16.07
CA PRO A 302 8.06 -25.36 -15.17
C PRO A 302 9.28 -25.90 -15.92
N GLY A 303 10.49 -25.47 -15.53
CA GLY A 303 11.75 -25.90 -16.14
C GLY A 303 11.93 -25.60 -17.63
N SER A 304 11.09 -24.74 -18.23
CA SER A 304 11.05 -24.50 -19.67
C SER A 304 11.20 -23.02 -20.04
N LEU A 305 11.59 -22.78 -21.30
CA LEU A 305 11.60 -21.47 -21.95
C LEU A 305 10.27 -21.15 -22.65
N ASP A 306 9.37 -22.12 -22.73
CA ASP A 306 8.06 -21.94 -23.33
C ASP A 306 7.10 -21.30 -22.34
N PHE A 307 6.24 -20.43 -22.86
CA PHE A 307 5.13 -19.87 -22.11
C PHE A 307 4.11 -20.94 -21.75
N LEU A 308 3.27 -20.67 -20.75
CA LEU A 308 2.13 -21.51 -20.44
C LEU A 308 1.24 -21.70 -21.69
N ALA A 309 0.67 -22.90 -21.84
CA ALA A 309 -0.18 -23.21 -23.00
C ALA A 309 -1.58 -22.61 -22.91
N ASP A 310 -1.97 -22.10 -21.73
CA ASP A 310 -3.28 -21.48 -21.52
C ASP A 310 -3.39 -20.17 -22.30
N ALA A 311 -4.23 -20.16 -23.32
CA ALA A 311 -4.48 -18.98 -24.15
C ALA A 311 -5.06 -17.80 -23.37
N LYS A 312 -5.75 -18.03 -22.24
CA LYS A 312 -6.25 -16.95 -21.37
C LYS A 312 -5.09 -16.21 -20.68
N ILE A 313 -3.96 -16.87 -20.48
CA ILE A 313 -2.79 -16.31 -19.83
C ILE A 313 -1.81 -15.80 -20.88
N SER A 314 -1.41 -16.66 -21.82
CA SER A 314 -0.31 -16.37 -22.75
C SER A 314 -0.75 -15.83 -24.11
N GLY A 315 -2.05 -15.81 -24.41
CA GLY A 315 -2.60 -15.25 -25.64
C GLY A 315 -2.14 -13.81 -25.93
N PRO A 316 -2.13 -12.90 -24.94
CA PRO A 316 -1.68 -11.52 -25.14
C PRO A 316 -0.16 -11.35 -25.35
N TYR A 317 0.66 -12.36 -25.04
CA TYR A 317 2.12 -12.19 -24.91
C TYR A 317 2.82 -11.79 -26.21
N ASN A 318 2.31 -12.24 -27.37
CA ASN A 318 2.87 -11.82 -28.66
C ASN A 318 2.64 -10.31 -28.90
N MET A 319 1.45 -9.81 -28.56
CA MET A 319 1.14 -8.39 -28.63
C MET A 319 1.98 -7.61 -27.62
N TRP A 320 2.11 -8.10 -26.37
CA TRP A 320 2.95 -7.47 -25.35
C TRP A 320 4.41 -7.34 -25.79
N LEU A 321 5.01 -8.42 -26.31
CA LEU A 321 6.39 -8.41 -26.79
C LEU A 321 6.59 -7.45 -27.95
N ARG A 322 5.65 -7.39 -28.89
CA ARG A 322 5.68 -6.43 -30.01
C ARG A 322 5.65 -4.99 -29.49
N LEU A 323 4.76 -4.67 -28.55
CA LEU A 323 4.66 -3.33 -27.98
C LEU A 323 5.87 -2.97 -27.12
N VAL A 324 6.39 -3.90 -26.33
CA VAL A 324 7.67 -3.72 -25.61
C VAL A 324 8.79 -3.39 -26.60
N ALA A 325 8.94 -4.18 -27.66
CA ALA A 325 9.98 -3.94 -28.67
C ALA A 325 9.85 -2.56 -29.32
N ARG A 326 8.63 -2.17 -29.71
CA ARG A 326 8.33 -0.86 -30.29
C ARG A 326 8.71 0.30 -29.35
N GLU A 327 8.28 0.27 -28.10
CA GLU A 327 8.54 1.38 -27.17
C GLU A 327 10.03 1.47 -26.81
N VAL A 328 10.72 0.34 -26.67
CA VAL A 328 12.18 0.30 -26.41
C VAL A 328 12.98 0.79 -27.61
N ALA A 329 12.51 0.50 -28.82
CA ALA A 329 13.09 1.07 -30.04
C ALA A 329 12.93 2.60 -30.07
N ALA A 330 11.71 3.08 -29.83
CA ALA A 330 11.37 4.50 -29.86
C ALA A 330 12.09 5.32 -28.77
N SER A 331 12.19 4.79 -27.55
CA SER A 331 12.82 5.49 -26.43
C SER A 331 14.35 5.54 -26.51
N LYS A 332 14.96 4.74 -27.39
CA LYS A 332 16.42 4.56 -27.53
C LYS A 332 17.12 4.15 -26.23
N THR A 333 16.38 3.66 -25.25
CA THR A 333 16.91 3.29 -23.94
C THR A 333 17.74 2.01 -24.01
N CYS A 334 18.79 1.92 -23.19
CA CYS A 334 19.49 0.67 -22.94
C CYS A 334 18.82 -0.07 -21.77
N LEU A 335 18.59 -1.37 -21.92
CA LEU A 335 17.86 -2.16 -20.92
C LEU A 335 18.67 -3.36 -20.44
N THR A 336 18.47 -3.70 -19.17
CA THR A 336 18.71 -5.02 -18.61
C THR A 336 17.39 -5.78 -18.55
N ILE A 337 17.31 -6.91 -19.23
CA ILE A 337 16.20 -7.86 -19.16
C ILE A 337 16.55 -8.86 -18.07
N VAL A 338 15.84 -8.81 -16.96
CA VAL A 338 16.08 -9.64 -15.78
C VAL A 338 15.06 -10.77 -15.75
N GLY A 339 15.53 -12.01 -15.81
CA GLY A 339 14.72 -13.20 -15.63
C GLY A 339 14.65 -13.62 -14.17
N HIS A 340 13.47 -14.05 -13.72
CA HIS A 340 13.23 -14.56 -12.38
C HIS A 340 12.66 -15.99 -12.41
N THR A 341 12.89 -16.75 -11.35
CA THR A 341 12.31 -18.07 -11.11
C THR A 341 11.77 -18.15 -9.69
N SER A 342 10.81 -19.04 -9.44
CA SER A 342 10.42 -19.37 -8.07
C SER A 342 11.56 -20.03 -7.28
N HIS A 343 11.37 -20.18 -5.97
CA HIS A 343 12.32 -20.80 -5.05
C HIS A 343 12.39 -22.34 -5.18
N THR A 344 11.70 -22.93 -6.17
CA THR A 344 11.67 -24.38 -6.37
C THR A 344 12.90 -24.86 -7.14
N GLY A 345 13.60 -25.87 -6.62
CA GLY A 345 14.79 -26.45 -7.25
C GLY A 345 16.12 -25.85 -6.76
N THR A 346 17.23 -26.22 -7.41
CA THR A 346 18.57 -25.77 -6.99
C THR A 346 18.87 -24.36 -7.49
N GLU A 347 19.67 -23.60 -6.74
CA GLU A 347 20.12 -22.25 -7.14
C GLU A 347 20.79 -22.26 -8.52
N GLN A 348 21.73 -23.18 -8.74
CA GLN A 348 22.43 -23.27 -10.02
C GLN A 348 21.49 -23.54 -11.21
N PHE A 349 20.45 -24.36 -11.02
CA PHE A 349 19.45 -24.60 -12.04
C PHE A 349 18.64 -23.33 -12.34
N ASN A 350 18.18 -22.66 -11.28
CA ASN A 350 17.38 -21.45 -11.37
C ASN A 350 18.14 -20.26 -11.96
N ASP A 351 19.43 -20.14 -11.70
CA ASP A 351 20.31 -19.15 -12.33
C ASP A 351 20.42 -19.33 -13.83
N ARG A 352 20.62 -20.58 -14.27
CA ARG A 352 20.68 -20.89 -15.70
C ARG A 352 19.33 -20.67 -16.36
N LEU A 353 18.24 -21.16 -15.75
CA LEU A 353 16.89 -21.07 -16.31
C LEU A 353 16.42 -19.61 -16.45
N SER A 354 16.60 -18.81 -15.41
CA SER A 354 16.25 -17.38 -15.43
C SER A 354 17.03 -16.63 -16.52
N LEU A 355 18.34 -16.88 -16.65
CA LEU A 355 19.16 -16.27 -17.71
C LEU A 355 18.68 -16.69 -19.11
N GLN A 356 18.41 -17.98 -19.32
CA GLN A 356 17.93 -18.47 -20.62
C GLN A 356 16.57 -17.85 -21.00
N ARG A 357 15.67 -17.66 -20.04
CA ARG A 357 14.39 -16.97 -20.26
C ARG A 357 14.60 -15.50 -20.63
N ALA A 358 15.49 -14.80 -19.93
CA ALA A 358 15.83 -13.42 -20.26
C ALA A 358 16.41 -13.30 -21.69
N VAL A 359 17.32 -14.21 -22.07
CA VAL A 359 17.87 -14.28 -23.44
C VAL A 359 16.80 -14.59 -24.47
N ALA A 360 15.84 -15.47 -24.17
CA ALA A 360 14.74 -15.78 -25.08
C ALA A 360 13.85 -14.55 -25.32
N ILE A 361 13.56 -13.77 -24.28
CA ILE A 361 12.81 -12.51 -24.41
C ILE A 361 13.61 -11.47 -25.18
N GLN A 362 14.90 -11.31 -24.88
CA GLN A 362 15.81 -10.43 -25.61
C GLN A 362 15.76 -10.70 -27.12
N ARG A 363 15.95 -11.95 -27.53
CA ARG A 363 15.93 -12.35 -28.95
C ARG A 363 14.59 -12.04 -29.60
N ARG A 364 13.48 -12.26 -28.91
CA ARG A 364 12.14 -11.93 -29.44
C ARG A 364 11.97 -10.43 -29.64
N ILE A 365 12.50 -9.61 -28.73
CA ILE A 365 12.49 -8.15 -28.90
C ILE A 365 13.36 -7.73 -30.09
N GLU A 366 14.58 -8.26 -30.22
CA GLU A 366 15.49 -7.94 -31.33
C GLU A 366 14.94 -8.38 -32.69
N VAL A 367 14.18 -9.49 -32.75
CA VAL A 367 13.49 -9.91 -33.98
C VAL A 367 12.38 -8.92 -34.37
N GLN A 368 11.65 -8.37 -33.39
CA GLN A 368 10.55 -7.43 -33.62
C GLN A 368 11.06 -6.00 -33.91
N ALA A 369 12.20 -5.63 -33.32
CA ALA A 369 12.84 -4.33 -33.47
C ALA A 369 14.37 -4.48 -33.54
N PRO A 370 14.94 -4.81 -34.71
CA PRO A 370 16.39 -5.05 -34.89
C PRO A 370 17.29 -3.88 -34.44
N GLU A 371 16.79 -2.66 -34.46
CA GLU A 371 17.48 -1.45 -33.97
C GLU A 371 17.70 -1.41 -32.45
N THR A 372 17.14 -2.37 -31.71
CA THR A 372 17.42 -2.56 -30.28
C THR A 372 18.66 -3.40 -30.03
N ALA A 373 19.22 -4.05 -31.06
CA ALA A 373 20.43 -4.87 -30.95
C ALA A 373 21.59 -4.05 -30.36
N GLY A 374 22.31 -4.67 -29.41
CA GLY A 374 23.41 -4.02 -28.67
C GLY A 374 22.97 -3.11 -27.51
N ARG A 375 21.67 -2.74 -27.41
CA ARG A 375 21.12 -1.96 -26.28
C ARG A 375 20.52 -2.84 -25.18
N LEU A 376 20.32 -4.13 -25.44
CA LEU A 376 19.71 -5.08 -24.50
C LEU A 376 20.76 -5.99 -23.89
N VAL A 377 20.68 -6.23 -22.58
CA VAL A 377 21.50 -7.20 -21.85
C VAL A 377 20.59 -8.11 -21.06
N ALA A 378 20.73 -9.42 -21.21
CA ALA A 378 19.99 -10.41 -20.42
C ALA A 378 20.77 -10.80 -19.16
N VAL A 379 20.09 -10.84 -18.01
CA VAL A 379 20.61 -11.31 -16.72
C VAL A 379 19.61 -12.29 -16.10
N GLY A 380 20.11 -13.37 -15.49
CA GLY A 380 19.33 -14.28 -14.66
C GLY A 380 19.68 -14.09 -13.19
N VAL A 381 18.66 -13.91 -12.35
CA VAL A 381 18.86 -13.77 -10.89
C VAL A 381 18.30 -14.96 -10.09
N GLY A 382 17.81 -15.99 -10.77
CA GLY A 382 17.16 -17.13 -10.14
C GLY A 382 16.03 -16.67 -9.22
N PHE A 383 16.02 -17.18 -7.99
CA PHE A 383 15.06 -16.81 -6.94
C PHE A 383 15.57 -15.74 -5.96
N ARG A 384 16.76 -15.17 -6.19
CA ARG A 384 17.40 -14.21 -5.25
C ARG A 384 16.62 -12.90 -5.10
N GLU A 385 15.85 -12.53 -6.12
CA GLU A 385 14.98 -11.35 -6.14
C GLU A 385 13.48 -11.74 -6.17
N ASN A 386 13.11 -12.82 -5.47
CA ASN A 386 11.71 -13.18 -5.27
C ASN A 386 10.99 -12.10 -4.46
N VAL A 387 9.78 -11.79 -4.88
CA VAL A 387 8.89 -10.80 -4.27
C VAL A 387 7.99 -11.47 -3.23
N VAL A 388 7.54 -12.70 -3.50
CA VAL A 388 6.70 -13.48 -2.59
C VAL A 388 7.54 -14.54 -1.89
N GLY A 389 8.23 -15.39 -2.66
CA GLY A 389 9.23 -16.32 -2.16
C GLY A 389 8.69 -17.55 -1.45
N SER A 390 7.39 -17.91 -1.62
CA SER A 390 6.81 -19.05 -0.89
C SER A 390 7.16 -20.41 -1.51
N GLY A 391 7.54 -20.45 -2.78
CA GLY A 391 7.98 -21.68 -3.47
C GLY A 391 6.85 -22.69 -3.71
N THR A 392 5.60 -22.24 -3.68
CA THR A 392 4.39 -23.05 -3.89
C THR A 392 4.07 -23.25 -5.36
N ASP A 393 4.66 -22.41 -6.22
CA ASP A 393 4.49 -22.43 -7.68
C ASP A 393 3.05 -22.21 -8.20
N ASP A 394 2.17 -21.71 -7.34
CA ASP A 394 0.80 -21.35 -7.72
C ASP A 394 0.65 -19.85 -8.08
N LEU A 395 -0.59 -19.35 -8.04
CA LEU A 395 -0.92 -17.96 -8.36
C LEU A 395 -0.35 -16.96 -7.35
N ARG A 396 -0.10 -17.36 -6.10
CA ARG A 396 0.51 -16.52 -5.06
C ARG A 396 1.93 -16.13 -5.46
N ASP A 397 2.70 -17.07 -6.01
CA ASP A 397 4.08 -16.85 -6.45
C ASP A 397 4.20 -16.46 -7.94
N ALA A 398 3.10 -16.10 -8.61
CA ALA A 398 3.14 -15.74 -10.03
C ALA A 398 4.09 -14.55 -10.31
N LEU A 399 4.28 -13.65 -9.33
CA LEU A 399 5.23 -12.54 -9.42
C LEU A 399 6.71 -12.96 -9.40
N ASP A 400 7.03 -14.14 -8.86
CA ASP A 400 8.40 -14.65 -8.81
C ASP A 400 8.84 -15.26 -10.15
N ARG A 401 7.87 -15.54 -11.03
CA ARG A 401 8.09 -16.05 -12.39
C ARG A 401 7.81 -14.96 -13.41
N ARG A 402 8.54 -13.85 -13.32
CA ARG A 402 8.38 -12.65 -14.17
C ARG A 402 9.61 -12.35 -15.02
N VAL A 403 9.46 -11.39 -15.93
CA VAL A 403 10.60 -10.72 -16.58
C VAL A 403 10.50 -9.23 -16.31
N GLU A 404 11.59 -8.69 -15.80
CA GLU A 404 11.71 -7.28 -15.45
C GLU A 404 12.63 -6.57 -16.44
N PHE A 405 12.29 -5.33 -16.79
CA PHE A 405 13.02 -4.48 -17.72
C PHE A 405 13.55 -3.29 -16.93
N LYS A 406 14.84 -3.34 -16.58
CA LYS A 406 15.53 -2.28 -15.86
C LYS A 406 16.25 -1.38 -16.85
N VAL A 407 16.00 -0.07 -16.79
CA VAL A 407 16.75 0.93 -17.54
C VAL A 407 18.18 0.97 -17.04
N ARG A 408 19.13 0.99 -17.97
CA ARG A 408 20.56 1.11 -17.69
C ARG A 408 21.19 2.17 -18.58
N ASN A 409 22.38 2.60 -18.18
CA ASN A 409 23.22 3.36 -19.08
C ASN A 409 23.62 2.49 -20.27
N CYS A 410 23.63 3.14 -21.42
CA CYS A 410 24.47 2.73 -22.53
C CYS A 410 25.93 3.08 -22.13
#